data_AF-A0A484ZYA8-F1
#
_entry.id   AF-A0A484ZYA8-F1
#
_cell.length_a   1.000
_cell.length_b   1.000
_cell.length_c   1.000
_cell.angle_alpha   90.00
_cell.angle_beta   90.00
_cell.angle_gamma   90.00
#
_symmetry.space_group_name_H-M   'P 1'
#
loop_
_entity.id
_entity.type
_entity.pdbx_description
1 polymer ?
#
loop_
_entity_poly.entity_id
_entity_poly.type
_entity_poly.pdbx_seq_one_letter_code
_entity_poly.pdbx_strand_id
1 'polypeptide(L)'
;MPLGIQLAHAGRKASMPAPWISGPAVKPENGGWQPVAPSAIAFDSNSAQPEALTKERIDSIVASFAHSAKRADKMGFDLIEIHAAHGYLLHQFLSPISNHREDRYGGSLENRMRLTLDVFSAIRKVFPANKAVGVRISASDWVENGWDLEQSLILCHKLKELGCDYIHVSSGGLSVQQHIPVGPNYQVPFARQIKAKVGMPTIAVGLITEPEQAEAIIATGEADMVGLARGILYNPRWPWHAAAALGAQVTAPKQYWRSQPHMVKNLFSDR
;
A
#
# COMPACT_ATOMS: atom_id res chain seq x y z
N MET A 1 13.82 -15.26 -5.48
CA MET A 1 13.19 -14.17 -4.71
C MET A 1 11.78 -14.01 -5.23
N PRO A 2 10.73 -14.05 -4.38
CA PRO A 2 9.36 -13.87 -4.83
C PRO A 2 9.17 -12.47 -5.43
N LEU A 3 8.36 -12.37 -6.48
CA LEU A 3 7.99 -11.12 -7.13
C LEU A 3 6.51 -10.82 -6.88
N GLY A 4 6.25 -9.66 -6.28
CA GLY A 4 4.90 -9.15 -6.04
C GLY A 4 4.54 -8.00 -6.97
N ILE A 5 3.24 -7.80 -7.19
CA ILE A 5 2.71 -6.62 -7.88
C ILE A 5 1.62 -5.96 -7.04
N GLN A 6 1.66 -4.62 -7.00
CA GLN A 6 0.58 -3.85 -6.41
C GLN A 6 -0.43 -3.43 -7.48
N LEU A 7 -1.70 -3.78 -7.29
CA LEU A 7 -2.81 -3.35 -8.15
C LEU A 7 -3.42 -2.07 -7.57
N ALA A 8 -3.59 -1.05 -8.41
CA ALA A 8 -3.98 0.28 -7.96
C ALA A 8 -4.97 0.96 -8.92
N HIS A 9 -5.73 1.90 -8.37
CA HIS A 9 -6.56 2.83 -9.12
C HIS A 9 -6.48 4.20 -8.45
N ALA A 10 -6.02 5.24 -9.15
CA ALA A 10 -5.67 6.53 -8.52
C ALA A 10 -6.90 7.38 -8.10
N GLY A 11 -8.08 7.12 -8.64
CA GLY A 11 -9.31 7.82 -8.27
C GLY A 11 -9.18 9.34 -8.53
N ARG A 12 -9.60 10.19 -7.58
CA ARG A 12 -9.50 11.67 -7.71
C ARG A 12 -8.08 12.24 -7.86
N LYS A 13 -7.05 11.43 -7.64
CA LYS A 13 -5.62 11.80 -7.81
C LYS A 13 -5.05 11.34 -9.15
N ALA A 14 -5.89 10.80 -10.04
CA ALA A 14 -5.50 10.42 -11.39
C ALA A 14 -5.27 11.65 -12.29
N SER A 15 -4.74 11.41 -13.49
CA SER A 15 -4.49 12.45 -14.49
C SER A 15 -3.58 13.58 -13.97
N MET A 16 -2.55 13.24 -13.19
CA MET A 16 -1.53 14.17 -12.71
C MET A 16 -0.19 13.94 -13.45
N PRO A 17 0.62 14.99 -13.65
CA PRO A 17 1.95 14.83 -14.21
C PRO A 17 2.86 14.01 -13.28
N ALA A 18 3.93 13.43 -13.84
CA ALA A 18 4.97 12.77 -13.06
C ALA A 18 5.65 13.78 -12.10
N PRO A 19 6.22 13.35 -10.96
CA PRO A 19 6.70 14.27 -9.91
C PRO A 19 7.78 15.30 -10.34
N TRP A 20 8.55 15.03 -11.39
CA TRP A 20 9.56 15.95 -11.93
C TRP A 20 8.99 16.95 -12.96
N ILE A 21 7.71 16.81 -13.32
CA ILE A 21 6.98 17.72 -14.20
C ILE A 21 6.02 18.52 -13.32
N SER A 22 6.32 19.79 -13.11
CA SER A 22 5.42 20.71 -12.39
C SER A 22 4.19 21.02 -13.24
N GLY A 23 3.03 21.06 -12.60
CA GLY A 23 1.80 21.53 -13.26
C GLY A 23 0.53 21.00 -12.59
N PRO A 24 -0.63 21.55 -13.00
CA PRO A 24 -1.92 21.02 -12.60
C PRO A 24 -2.17 19.67 -13.28
N ALA A 25 -3.36 19.09 -13.02
CA ALA A 25 -3.83 17.91 -13.71
C ALA A 25 -3.70 18.03 -15.24
N VAL A 26 -3.25 16.94 -15.86
CA VAL A 26 -3.07 16.82 -17.30
C VAL A 26 -4.45 16.90 -17.94
N LYS A 27 -4.60 17.83 -18.88
CA LYS A 27 -5.84 18.02 -19.67
C LYS A 27 -5.99 16.93 -20.74
N PRO A 28 -7.21 16.62 -21.21
CA PRO A 28 -7.43 15.63 -22.27
C PRO A 28 -6.62 15.87 -23.55
N GLU A 29 -6.46 17.14 -23.96
CA GLU A 29 -5.64 17.54 -25.12
C GLU A 29 -4.15 17.14 -24.99
N ASN A 30 -3.67 16.91 -23.76
CA ASN A 30 -2.29 16.50 -23.46
C ASN A 30 -2.21 15.04 -22.97
N GLY A 31 -3.20 14.21 -23.28
CA GLY A 31 -3.24 12.80 -22.89
C GLY A 31 -3.77 12.54 -21.47
N GLY A 32 -4.33 13.56 -20.82
CA GLY A 32 -5.07 13.40 -19.57
C GLY A 32 -6.44 12.75 -19.77
N TRP A 33 -7.12 12.45 -18.67
CA TRP A 33 -8.46 11.86 -18.70
C TRP A 33 -9.27 12.30 -17.48
N GLN A 34 -10.59 12.13 -17.55
CA GLN A 34 -11.52 12.44 -16.46
C GLN A 34 -11.27 11.50 -15.26
N PRO A 35 -10.81 12.01 -14.09
CA PRO A 35 -10.71 11.19 -12.90
C PRO A 35 -12.09 10.83 -12.36
N VAL A 36 -12.16 9.74 -11.59
CA VAL A 36 -13.38 9.26 -10.93
C VAL A 36 -13.16 9.09 -9.44
N ALA A 37 -14.21 9.22 -8.64
CA ALA A 37 -14.12 9.21 -7.18
C ALA A 37 -15.45 8.74 -6.54
N PRO A 38 -15.49 8.44 -5.22
CA PRO A 38 -16.76 8.21 -4.53
C PRO A 38 -17.70 9.43 -4.61
N SER A 39 -17.15 10.64 -4.52
CA SER A 39 -17.88 11.91 -4.59
C SER A 39 -17.14 12.90 -5.50
N ALA A 40 -17.88 13.84 -6.10
CA ALA A 40 -17.33 14.87 -6.98
C ALA A 40 -16.60 15.95 -6.16
N ILE A 41 -15.48 15.58 -5.55
CA ILE A 41 -14.66 16.44 -4.67
C ILE A 41 -13.20 16.28 -5.09
N ALA A 42 -12.63 17.31 -5.70
CA ALA A 42 -11.21 17.36 -6.06
C ALA A 42 -10.30 17.18 -4.83
N PHE A 43 -9.07 16.69 -5.05
CA PHE A 43 -8.10 16.54 -3.97
C PHE A 43 -7.55 17.90 -3.50
N ASP A 44 -7.24 18.79 -4.44
CA ASP A 44 -6.80 20.16 -4.21
C ASP A 44 -7.12 21.05 -5.43
N SER A 45 -6.70 22.32 -5.40
CA SER A 45 -6.91 23.28 -6.49
C SER A 45 -6.14 22.98 -7.77
N ASN A 46 -5.15 22.09 -7.73
CA ASN A 46 -4.35 21.69 -8.89
C ASN A 46 -4.90 20.41 -9.54
N SER A 47 -5.81 19.71 -8.88
CA SER A 47 -6.39 18.46 -9.33
C SER A 47 -7.59 18.71 -10.24
N ALA A 48 -7.81 17.81 -11.21
CA ALA A 48 -9.05 17.83 -11.99
C ALA A 48 -10.24 17.43 -11.11
N GLN A 49 -11.38 18.08 -11.35
CA GLN A 49 -12.63 17.73 -10.68
C GLN A 49 -13.04 16.31 -11.07
N PRO A 50 -13.17 15.36 -10.14
CA PRO A 50 -13.53 13.98 -10.48
C PRO A 50 -15.03 13.83 -10.73
N GLU A 51 -15.38 12.81 -11.51
CA GLU A 51 -16.76 12.36 -11.65
C GLU A 51 -17.11 11.40 -10.49
N ALA A 52 -18.29 11.59 -9.89
CA ALA A 52 -18.80 10.67 -8.88
C ALA A 52 -19.20 9.34 -9.53
N LEU A 53 -18.67 8.23 -9.02
CA LEU A 53 -18.90 6.91 -9.58
C LEU A 53 -20.37 6.48 -9.47
N THR A 54 -20.93 5.94 -10.54
CA THR A 54 -22.19 5.17 -10.49
C THR A 54 -21.93 3.76 -9.94
N LYS A 55 -22.99 3.06 -9.55
CA LYS A 55 -22.90 1.67 -9.09
C LYS A 55 -22.33 0.75 -10.19
N GLU A 56 -22.77 0.91 -11.42
CA GLU A 56 -22.34 0.11 -12.57
C GLU A 56 -20.84 0.31 -12.83
N ARG A 57 -20.35 1.54 -12.63
CA ARG A 57 -18.92 1.84 -12.76
C ARG A 57 -18.11 1.24 -11.60
N ILE A 58 -18.66 1.22 -10.39
CA ILE A 58 -18.05 0.52 -9.25
C ILE A 58 -17.92 -0.99 -9.56
N ASP A 59 -18.98 -1.62 -10.05
CA ASP A 59 -18.96 -3.05 -10.43
C ASP A 59 -17.92 -3.34 -11.52
N SER A 60 -17.81 -2.44 -12.51
CA SER A 60 -16.78 -2.52 -13.56
C SER A 60 -15.35 -2.39 -13.01
N ILE A 61 -15.13 -1.55 -11.99
CA ILE A 61 -13.84 -1.41 -11.33
C ILE A 61 -13.48 -2.70 -10.57
N VAL A 62 -14.42 -3.27 -9.82
CA VAL A 62 -14.22 -4.57 -9.13
C VAL A 62 -13.82 -5.66 -10.13
N ALA A 63 -14.54 -5.75 -11.26
CA ALA A 63 -14.20 -6.68 -12.34
C ALA A 63 -12.81 -6.41 -12.94
N SER A 64 -12.41 -5.14 -13.07
CA SER A 64 -11.10 -4.74 -13.60
C SER A 64 -9.95 -5.13 -12.68
N PHE A 65 -10.14 -5.07 -11.36
CA PHE A 65 -9.17 -5.59 -10.39
C PHE A 65 -9.02 -7.11 -10.52
N ALA A 66 -10.13 -7.86 -10.60
CA ALA A 66 -10.09 -9.31 -10.81
C ALA A 66 -9.42 -9.69 -12.14
N HIS A 67 -9.71 -8.96 -13.23
CA HIS A 67 -9.03 -9.17 -14.51
C HIS A 67 -7.53 -8.86 -14.43
N SER A 68 -7.13 -7.82 -13.71
CA SER A 68 -5.71 -7.51 -13.46
C SER A 68 -5.01 -8.61 -12.66
N ALA A 69 -5.68 -9.19 -11.67
CA ALA A 69 -5.15 -10.33 -10.91
C ALA A 69 -4.91 -11.57 -11.78
N LYS A 70 -5.85 -11.90 -12.68
CA LYS A 70 -5.64 -13.00 -13.67
C LYS A 70 -4.44 -12.74 -14.58
N ARG A 71 -4.22 -11.48 -14.99
CA ARG A 71 -3.06 -11.09 -15.80
C ARG A 71 -1.77 -11.22 -15.01
N ALA A 72 -1.76 -10.78 -13.75
CA ALA A 72 -0.61 -10.91 -12.86
C ALA A 72 -0.21 -12.38 -12.65
N ASP A 73 -1.18 -13.26 -12.45
CA ASP A 73 -0.91 -14.70 -12.33
C ASP A 73 -0.31 -15.27 -13.61
N LYS A 74 -0.89 -14.95 -14.78
CA LYS A 74 -0.36 -15.36 -16.09
C LYS A 74 1.07 -14.88 -16.34
N MET A 75 1.45 -13.74 -15.76
CA MET A 75 2.82 -13.19 -15.84
C MET A 75 3.79 -13.82 -14.84
N GLY A 76 3.32 -14.68 -13.93
CA GLY A 76 4.16 -15.39 -12.96
C GLY A 76 4.43 -14.62 -11.67
N PHE A 77 3.66 -13.59 -11.32
CA PHE A 77 3.78 -12.96 -10.00
C PHE A 77 3.39 -13.93 -8.89
N ASP A 78 4.13 -13.89 -7.79
CA ASP A 78 3.97 -14.77 -6.62
C ASP A 78 2.94 -14.25 -5.62
N LEU A 79 2.69 -12.94 -5.63
CA LEU A 79 1.73 -12.29 -4.75
C LEU A 79 1.10 -11.04 -5.36
N ILE A 80 -0.07 -10.66 -4.84
CA ILE A 80 -0.76 -9.40 -5.15
C ILE A 80 -0.91 -8.55 -3.89
N GLU A 81 -0.60 -7.27 -4.01
CA GLU A 81 -0.98 -6.25 -3.03
C GLU A 81 -2.09 -5.36 -3.59
N ILE A 82 -3.19 -5.19 -2.85
CA ILE A 82 -4.28 -4.27 -3.22
C ILE A 82 -4.00 -2.90 -2.61
N HIS A 83 -3.96 -1.85 -3.43
CA HIS A 83 -3.70 -0.50 -2.94
C HIS A 83 -4.97 0.19 -2.41
N ALA A 84 -5.14 0.17 -1.08
CA ALA A 84 -6.20 0.88 -0.35
C ALA A 84 -5.66 1.95 0.62
N ALA A 85 -4.65 2.69 0.17
CA ALA A 85 -3.93 3.68 0.97
C ALA A 85 -3.70 4.97 0.17
N HIS A 86 -3.02 5.95 0.79
CA HIS A 86 -2.45 7.14 0.14
C HIS A 86 -3.43 8.05 -0.58
N GLY A 87 -4.71 7.92 -0.27
CA GLY A 87 -5.77 8.72 -0.84
C GLY A 87 -6.09 8.37 -2.28
N TYR A 88 -5.74 7.17 -2.74
CA TYR A 88 -6.21 6.63 -4.01
C TYR A 88 -7.59 5.99 -3.86
N LEU A 89 -8.16 5.43 -4.93
CA LEU A 89 -9.59 5.17 -5.04
C LEU A 89 -10.18 4.41 -3.84
N LEU A 90 -9.60 3.27 -3.47
CA LEU A 90 -10.14 2.48 -2.36
C LEU A 90 -10.04 3.24 -1.04
N HIS A 91 -8.94 3.97 -0.80
CA HIS A 91 -8.81 4.84 0.38
C HIS A 91 -9.81 6.00 0.36
N GLN A 92 -10.13 6.53 -0.82
CA GLN A 92 -11.14 7.58 -0.97
C GLN A 92 -12.52 7.10 -0.52
N PHE A 93 -12.88 5.84 -0.81
CA PHE A 93 -14.12 5.24 -0.31
C PHE A 93 -14.07 5.00 1.20
N LEU A 94 -12.91 4.60 1.73
CA LEU A 94 -12.74 4.36 3.15
C LEU A 94 -12.99 5.63 3.97
N SER A 95 -12.48 6.79 3.57
CA SER A 95 -12.55 7.98 4.44
C SER A 95 -13.78 8.87 4.18
N PRO A 96 -14.46 9.33 5.24
CA PRO A 96 -15.58 10.27 5.12
C PRO A 96 -15.15 11.65 4.58
N ILE A 97 -13.85 12.00 4.60
CA ILE A 97 -13.33 13.27 4.04
C ILE A 97 -13.51 13.36 2.52
N SER A 98 -13.55 12.21 1.84
CA SER A 98 -13.72 12.15 0.39
C SER A 98 -14.98 11.42 -0.06
N ASN A 99 -15.60 10.64 0.83
CA ASN A 99 -16.79 9.86 0.52
C ASN A 99 -18.03 10.42 1.22
N HIS A 100 -18.74 11.28 0.49
CA HIS A 100 -20.01 11.88 0.91
C HIS A 100 -21.20 11.16 0.24
N ARG A 101 -21.05 9.88 -0.12
CA ARG A 101 -22.15 9.13 -0.73
C ARG A 101 -23.21 8.79 0.31
N GLU A 102 -24.46 8.79 -0.12
CA GLU A 102 -25.63 8.42 0.68
C GLU A 102 -26.17 7.01 0.33
N ASP A 103 -25.53 6.33 -0.61
CA ASP A 103 -25.86 4.96 -1.00
C ASP A 103 -25.12 3.92 -0.15
N ARG A 104 -25.24 2.65 -0.54
CA ARG A 104 -24.59 1.51 0.15
C ARG A 104 -23.05 1.54 0.16
N TYR A 105 -22.42 2.54 -0.46
CA TYR A 105 -20.97 2.73 -0.48
C TYR A 105 -20.50 3.95 0.33
N GLY A 106 -21.39 4.69 1.00
CA GLY A 106 -21.00 5.80 1.90
C GLY A 106 -21.80 5.87 3.19
N GLY A 107 -21.50 6.90 3.99
CA GLY A 107 -22.04 7.08 5.34
C GLY A 107 -21.37 6.14 6.36
N SER A 108 -22.02 5.01 6.65
CA SER A 108 -21.57 4.09 7.69
C SER A 108 -20.17 3.51 7.39
N LEU A 109 -19.46 3.10 8.44
CA LEU A 109 -18.16 2.43 8.30
C LEU A 109 -18.25 1.18 7.42
N GLU A 110 -19.31 0.37 7.60
CA GLU A 110 -19.55 -0.83 6.78
C GLU A 110 -19.66 -0.48 5.28
N ASN A 111 -20.44 0.56 4.96
CA ASN A 111 -20.63 0.99 3.58
C ASN A 111 -19.32 1.53 2.97
N ARG A 112 -18.56 2.33 3.73
CA ARG A 112 -17.26 2.87 3.29
C ARG A 112 -16.22 1.78 3.02
N MET A 113 -16.22 0.70 3.82
CA MET A 113 -15.34 -0.46 3.62
C MET A 113 -15.75 -1.34 2.44
N ARG A 114 -17.03 -1.28 2.02
CA ARG A 114 -17.63 -2.24 1.08
C ARG A 114 -16.82 -2.41 -0.20
N LEU A 115 -16.40 -1.33 -0.84
CA LEU A 115 -15.64 -1.42 -2.09
C LEU A 115 -14.29 -2.14 -1.91
N THR A 116 -13.56 -1.84 -0.84
CA THR A 116 -12.28 -2.49 -0.54
C THR A 116 -12.46 -3.98 -0.32
N LEU A 117 -13.51 -4.38 0.41
CA LEU A 117 -13.85 -5.78 0.66
C LEU A 117 -14.31 -6.49 -0.63
N ASP A 118 -15.16 -5.85 -1.43
CA ASP A 118 -15.64 -6.38 -2.73
C ASP A 118 -14.46 -6.62 -3.69
N VAL A 119 -13.50 -5.68 -3.78
CA VAL A 119 -12.28 -5.83 -4.58
C VAL A 119 -11.41 -6.97 -4.06
N PHE A 120 -11.20 -7.07 -2.75
CA PHE A 120 -10.44 -8.16 -2.15
C PHE A 120 -11.06 -9.52 -2.48
N SER A 121 -12.36 -9.69 -2.23
CA SER A 121 -13.08 -10.93 -2.53
C SER A 121 -13.03 -11.30 -4.01
N ALA A 122 -13.16 -10.32 -4.91
CA ALA A 122 -13.10 -10.55 -6.35
C ALA A 122 -11.71 -11.02 -6.80
N ILE A 123 -10.63 -10.45 -6.26
CA ILE A 123 -9.25 -10.90 -6.52
C ILE A 123 -9.02 -12.28 -5.93
N ARG A 124 -9.40 -12.50 -4.66
CA ARG A 124 -9.16 -13.76 -3.96
C ARG A 124 -9.83 -14.94 -4.65
N LYS A 125 -11.00 -14.74 -5.27
CA LYS A 125 -11.74 -15.73 -6.07
C LYS A 125 -11.01 -16.18 -7.34
N VAL A 126 -10.15 -15.34 -7.93
CA VAL A 126 -9.54 -15.61 -9.24
C VAL A 126 -8.03 -15.81 -9.19
N PHE A 127 -7.37 -15.40 -8.12
CA PHE A 127 -5.93 -15.59 -7.93
C PHE A 127 -5.65 -16.92 -7.21
N PRO A 128 -4.63 -17.71 -7.61
CA PRO A 128 -4.39 -19.04 -7.04
C PRO A 128 -4.34 -19.06 -5.52
N ALA A 129 -5.04 -20.02 -4.89
CA ALA A 129 -5.22 -20.08 -3.44
C ALA A 129 -3.89 -20.27 -2.67
N ASN A 130 -2.85 -20.79 -3.31
CA ASN A 130 -1.52 -20.95 -2.74
C ASN A 130 -0.63 -19.70 -2.86
N LYS A 131 -1.12 -18.63 -3.50
CA LYS A 131 -0.40 -17.36 -3.66
C LYS A 131 -1.03 -16.27 -2.79
N ALA A 132 -0.17 -15.46 -2.17
CA ALA A 132 -0.60 -14.47 -1.20
C ALA A 132 -1.33 -13.28 -1.85
N VAL A 133 -2.40 -12.82 -1.21
CA VAL A 133 -3.09 -11.56 -1.50
C VAL A 133 -3.14 -10.75 -0.21
N GLY A 134 -2.48 -9.60 -0.22
CA GLY A 134 -2.51 -8.65 0.89
C GLY A 134 -3.12 -7.32 0.50
N VAL A 135 -3.33 -6.47 1.50
CA VAL A 135 -3.86 -5.12 1.31
C VAL A 135 -2.91 -4.10 1.93
N ARG A 136 -2.64 -3.03 1.20
CA ARG A 136 -1.96 -1.86 1.74
C ARG A 136 -2.96 -0.81 2.17
N ILE A 137 -2.88 -0.37 3.41
CA ILE A 137 -3.79 0.62 4.00
C ILE A 137 -3.04 1.84 4.52
N SER A 138 -3.73 2.98 4.56
CA SER A 138 -3.34 4.10 5.42
C SER A 138 -4.05 3.90 6.75
N ALA A 139 -3.30 3.74 7.84
CA ALA A 139 -3.87 3.49 9.17
C ALA A 139 -4.54 4.72 9.80
N SER A 140 -4.26 5.91 9.26
CA SER A 140 -4.85 7.18 9.68
C SER A 140 -4.71 8.19 8.53
N ASP A 141 -5.69 9.07 8.38
CA ASP A 141 -5.61 10.23 7.49
C ASP A 141 -4.84 11.40 8.08
N TRP A 142 -4.57 11.39 9.40
CA TRP A 142 -3.98 12.51 10.15
C TRP A 142 -4.80 13.81 10.07
N VAL A 143 -6.12 13.69 9.96
CA VAL A 143 -7.09 14.80 10.05
C VAL A 143 -8.24 14.40 10.96
N GLU A 144 -8.84 15.40 11.60
CA GLU A 144 -10.05 15.21 12.41
C GLU A 144 -11.20 14.69 11.55
N ASN A 145 -12.05 13.84 12.13
CA ASN A 145 -13.19 13.22 11.46
C ASN A 145 -12.83 12.40 10.20
N GLY A 146 -11.56 12.02 10.02
CA GLY A 146 -11.10 11.17 8.92
C GLY A 146 -11.13 9.68 9.22
N TRP A 147 -10.39 8.92 8.40
CA TRP A 147 -10.05 7.53 8.68
C TRP A 147 -9.01 7.46 9.80
N ASP A 148 -9.19 6.54 10.75
CA ASP A 148 -8.33 6.38 11.93
C ASP A 148 -7.93 4.90 12.16
N LEU A 149 -7.19 4.69 13.25
CA LEU A 149 -6.69 3.37 13.61
C LEU A 149 -7.80 2.41 14.02
N GLU A 150 -8.84 2.86 14.73
CA GLU A 150 -9.92 1.98 15.19
C GLU A 150 -10.74 1.48 14.00
N GLN A 151 -11.00 2.35 13.02
CA GLN A 151 -11.59 1.97 11.74
C GLN A 151 -10.68 1.01 10.95
N SER A 152 -9.35 1.27 10.96
CA SER A 152 -8.37 0.37 10.34
C SER A 152 -8.37 -1.03 10.95
N LEU A 153 -8.51 -1.15 12.26
CA LEU A 153 -8.58 -2.44 12.96
C LEU A 153 -9.81 -3.23 12.52
N ILE A 154 -10.97 -2.58 12.43
CA ILE A 154 -12.22 -3.20 11.94
C ILE A 154 -12.04 -3.69 10.50
N LEU A 155 -11.48 -2.87 9.62
CA LEU A 155 -11.18 -3.27 8.24
C LEU A 155 -10.24 -4.48 8.19
N CYS A 156 -9.18 -4.47 8.99
CA CYS A 156 -8.20 -5.57 9.02
C CYS A 156 -8.82 -6.88 9.52
N HIS A 157 -9.71 -6.84 10.52
CA HIS A 157 -10.46 -8.02 10.95
C HIS A 157 -11.36 -8.56 9.81
N LYS A 158 -12.07 -7.68 9.12
CA LYS A 158 -12.91 -8.08 7.97
C LYS A 158 -12.10 -8.65 6.80
N LEU A 159 -10.95 -8.08 6.50
CA LEU A 159 -10.03 -8.63 5.51
C LEU A 159 -9.49 -10.01 5.94
N LYS A 160 -9.13 -10.17 7.22
CA LYS A 160 -8.68 -11.47 7.76
C LYS A 160 -9.78 -12.54 7.67
N GLU A 161 -11.04 -12.20 7.99
CA GLU A 161 -12.20 -13.10 7.81
C GLU A 161 -12.37 -13.56 6.36
N LEU A 162 -12.01 -12.72 5.39
CA LEU A 162 -12.07 -13.04 3.96
C LEU A 162 -10.84 -13.81 3.44
N GLY A 163 -9.84 -14.06 4.29
CA GLY A 163 -8.61 -14.77 3.93
C GLY A 163 -7.50 -13.87 3.39
N CYS A 164 -7.39 -12.63 3.86
CA CYS A 164 -6.25 -11.75 3.59
C CYS A 164 -4.98 -12.29 4.25
N ASP A 165 -3.91 -12.44 3.46
CA ASP A 165 -2.69 -13.11 3.89
C ASP A 165 -1.76 -12.17 4.69
N TYR A 166 -1.77 -10.87 4.38
CA TYR A 166 -0.99 -9.87 5.08
C TYR A 166 -1.59 -8.46 4.97
N ILE A 167 -1.21 -7.58 5.90
CA ILE A 167 -1.51 -6.15 5.86
C ILE A 167 -0.24 -5.34 5.78
N HIS A 168 -0.22 -4.37 4.86
CA HIS A 168 0.90 -3.44 4.71
C HIS A 168 0.48 -2.06 5.19
N VAL A 169 1.10 -1.60 6.28
CA VAL A 169 0.59 -0.48 7.08
C VAL A 169 1.35 0.80 6.79
N SER A 170 0.67 1.75 6.14
CA SER A 170 1.13 3.12 5.91
C SER A 170 0.19 4.13 6.58
N SER A 171 0.14 5.38 6.11
CA SER A 171 -0.74 6.43 6.62
C SER A 171 -0.82 7.60 5.62
N GLY A 172 -1.82 8.47 5.80
CA GLY A 172 -1.97 9.73 5.10
C GLY A 172 -2.23 9.62 3.60
N GLY A 173 -2.06 10.76 2.92
CA GLY A 173 -2.15 10.94 1.47
C GLY A 173 -3.54 11.31 0.96
N LEU A 174 -4.56 11.33 1.82
CA LEU A 174 -5.95 11.60 1.44
C LEU A 174 -6.31 13.09 1.39
N SER A 175 -5.77 13.87 2.32
CA SER A 175 -6.13 15.27 2.53
C SER A 175 -4.87 16.14 2.54
N VAL A 176 -4.98 17.37 2.03
CA VAL A 176 -3.91 18.37 2.09
C VAL A 176 -3.82 19.05 3.47
N GLN A 177 -4.83 18.87 4.34
CA GLN A 177 -4.89 19.40 5.70
C GLN A 177 -4.25 18.47 6.74
N GLN A 178 -3.71 17.33 6.32
CA GLN A 178 -3.10 16.34 7.20
C GLN A 178 -1.85 16.88 7.92
N HIS A 179 -1.72 16.57 9.20
CA HIS A 179 -0.54 16.92 10.00
C HIS A 179 0.18 15.65 10.42
N ILE A 180 1.18 15.26 9.63
CA ILE A 180 1.93 14.03 9.84
C ILE A 180 3.17 14.33 10.70
N PRO A 181 3.35 13.68 11.86
CA PRO A 181 4.58 13.79 12.64
C PRO A 181 5.70 12.99 11.97
N VAL A 182 6.23 13.50 10.86
CA VAL A 182 7.24 12.81 10.05
C VAL A 182 8.54 12.66 10.84
N GLY A 183 8.94 11.41 11.06
CA GLY A 183 10.19 11.04 11.70
C GLY A 183 10.49 9.54 11.52
N PRO A 184 11.64 9.05 11.97
CA PRO A 184 11.94 7.62 11.95
C PRO A 184 10.81 6.81 12.60
N ASN A 185 10.42 5.69 11.98
CA ASN A 185 9.41 4.76 12.49
C ASN A 185 7.99 5.31 12.69
N TYR A 186 7.65 6.52 12.19
CA TYR A 186 6.40 7.19 12.56
C TYR A 186 5.10 6.39 12.28
N GLN A 187 5.12 5.38 11.40
CA GLN A 187 3.96 4.50 11.14
C GLN A 187 4.07 3.13 11.82
N VAL A 188 5.24 2.77 12.37
CA VAL A 188 5.47 1.49 13.05
C VAL A 188 4.51 1.31 14.25
N PRO A 189 4.17 2.33 15.05
CA PRO A 189 3.16 2.19 16.10
C PRO A 189 1.79 1.73 15.59
N PHE A 190 1.40 2.05 14.34
CA PHE A 190 0.18 1.52 13.75
C PHE A 190 0.33 0.05 13.37
N ALA A 191 1.44 -0.32 12.73
CA ALA A 191 1.74 -1.70 12.38
C ALA A 191 1.73 -2.60 13.62
N ARG A 192 2.38 -2.17 14.70
CA ARG A 192 2.40 -2.86 15.99
C ARG A 192 1.00 -3.08 16.55
N GLN A 193 0.16 -2.05 16.57
CA GLN A 193 -1.19 -2.16 17.11
C GLN A 193 -2.09 -3.07 16.27
N ILE A 194 -1.99 -2.98 14.94
CA ILE A 194 -2.73 -3.86 14.02
C ILE A 194 -2.26 -5.31 14.20
N LYS A 195 -0.95 -5.56 14.23
CA LYS A 195 -0.39 -6.89 14.47
C LYS A 195 -0.87 -7.48 15.79
N ALA A 196 -0.78 -6.71 16.88
CA ALA A 196 -1.17 -7.16 18.22
C ALA A 196 -2.68 -7.48 18.35
N LYS A 197 -3.54 -6.64 17.76
CA LYS A 197 -5.00 -6.79 17.88
C LYS A 197 -5.61 -7.76 16.85
N VAL A 198 -5.05 -7.82 15.64
CA VAL A 198 -5.61 -8.61 14.52
C VAL A 198 -4.89 -9.94 14.34
N GLY A 199 -3.60 -10.02 14.66
CA GLY A 199 -2.78 -11.23 14.51
C GLY A 199 -2.67 -11.68 13.05
N MET A 200 -2.48 -10.73 12.13
CA MET A 200 -2.23 -10.99 10.69
C MET A 200 -0.77 -10.61 10.38
N PRO A 201 -0.07 -11.33 9.49
CA PRO A 201 1.24 -10.92 9.02
C PRO A 201 1.25 -9.45 8.61
N THR A 202 2.14 -8.67 9.21
CA THR A 202 2.10 -7.21 9.12
C THR A 202 3.42 -6.68 8.57
N ILE A 203 3.34 -5.86 7.52
CA ILE A 203 4.47 -5.12 6.94
C ILE A 203 4.47 -3.70 7.48
N ALA A 204 5.55 -3.30 8.14
CA ALA A 204 5.77 -1.92 8.57
C ALA A 204 6.58 -1.13 7.55
N VAL A 205 6.23 0.14 7.36
CA VAL A 205 6.98 1.13 6.57
C VAL A 205 7.07 2.45 7.34
N GLY A 206 7.92 3.37 6.89
CA GLY A 206 7.92 4.75 7.38
C GLY A 206 9.28 5.18 7.88
N LEU A 207 10.07 5.74 6.96
CA LEU A 207 11.42 6.24 7.23
C LEU A 207 12.31 5.24 7.99
N ILE A 208 12.33 4.00 7.48
CA ILE A 208 13.26 2.96 7.93
C ILE A 208 14.45 2.97 6.98
N THR A 209 15.63 3.29 7.50
CA THR A 209 16.86 3.46 6.70
C THR A 209 18.04 2.69 7.23
N GLU A 210 18.10 2.41 8.54
CA GLU A 210 19.25 1.71 9.13
C GLU A 210 18.97 0.22 9.35
N PRO A 211 19.97 -0.66 9.17
CA PRO A 211 19.81 -2.10 9.43
C PRO A 211 19.32 -2.40 10.85
N GLU A 212 19.88 -1.73 11.86
CA GLU A 212 19.56 -1.93 13.28
C GLU A 212 18.14 -1.46 13.59
N GLN A 213 17.67 -0.42 12.90
CA GLN A 213 16.28 0.04 12.99
C GLN A 213 15.32 -1.01 12.44
N ALA A 214 15.62 -1.60 11.27
CA ALA A 214 14.80 -2.65 10.70
C ALA A 214 14.81 -3.92 11.57
N GLU A 215 15.98 -4.32 12.07
CA GLU A 215 16.14 -5.44 13.00
C GLU A 215 15.32 -5.24 14.27
N ALA A 216 15.41 -4.06 14.90
CA ALA A 216 14.67 -3.77 16.12
C ALA A 216 13.15 -3.95 15.93
N ILE A 217 12.58 -3.52 14.79
CA ILE A 217 11.15 -3.68 14.48
C ILE A 217 10.75 -5.16 14.45
N ILE A 218 11.58 -6.01 13.85
CA ILE A 218 11.31 -7.44 13.74
C ILE A 218 11.55 -8.15 15.07
N ALA A 219 12.72 -7.93 15.69
CA ALA A 219 13.14 -8.58 16.93
C ALA A 219 12.21 -8.28 18.12
N THR A 220 11.61 -7.08 18.15
CA THR A 220 10.62 -6.69 19.17
C THR A 220 9.19 -7.07 18.82
N GLY A 221 8.96 -7.70 17.66
CA GLY A 221 7.66 -8.18 17.22
C GLY A 221 6.68 -7.08 16.80
N GLU A 222 7.16 -5.88 16.48
CA GLU A 222 6.32 -4.77 16.02
C GLU A 222 5.77 -4.98 14.60
N ALA A 223 6.48 -5.76 13.78
CA ALA A 223 6.04 -6.22 12.47
C ALA A 223 6.64 -7.59 12.12
N ASP A 224 6.11 -8.23 11.09
CA ASP A 224 6.66 -9.48 10.53
C ASP A 224 7.64 -9.20 9.39
N MET A 225 7.50 -8.04 8.75
CA MET A 225 8.29 -7.61 7.60
C MET A 225 8.48 -6.10 7.63
N VAL A 226 9.58 -5.64 7.05
CA VAL A 226 9.89 -4.22 6.85
C VAL A 226 9.86 -3.89 5.36
N GLY A 227 9.05 -2.90 4.98
CA GLY A 227 9.04 -2.33 3.63
C GLY A 227 10.04 -1.18 3.50
N LEU A 228 10.84 -1.21 2.44
CA LEU A 228 11.81 -0.17 2.12
C LEU A 228 11.51 0.43 0.75
N ALA A 229 11.55 1.76 0.66
CA ALA A 229 11.30 2.50 -0.59
C ALA A 229 12.51 3.36 -0.97
N ARG A 230 12.58 4.60 -0.46
CA ARG A 230 13.67 5.56 -0.76
C ARG A 230 15.07 4.99 -0.49
N GLY A 231 15.23 4.21 0.58
CA GLY A 231 16.50 3.55 0.92
C GLY A 231 16.99 2.58 -0.16
N ILE A 232 16.09 1.85 -0.81
CA ILE A 232 16.44 0.94 -1.93
C ILE A 232 16.78 1.71 -3.20
N LEU A 233 16.07 2.81 -3.48
CA LEU A 233 16.37 3.66 -4.65
C LEU A 233 17.75 4.30 -4.54
N TYR A 234 18.09 4.81 -3.35
CA TYR A 234 19.39 5.44 -3.09
C TYR A 234 20.52 4.42 -2.95
N ASN A 235 20.23 3.25 -2.37
CA ASN A 235 21.17 2.16 -2.19
C ASN A 235 20.52 0.80 -2.58
N PRO A 236 20.66 0.33 -3.82
CA PRO A 236 20.07 -0.95 -4.25
C PRO A 236 20.74 -2.18 -3.62
N ARG A 237 21.88 -1.99 -2.94
CA ARG A 237 22.56 -3.04 -2.16
C ARG A 237 22.26 -2.95 -0.67
N TRP A 238 21.23 -2.19 -0.27
CA TRP A 238 20.83 -2.06 1.13
C TRP A 238 20.72 -3.41 1.85
N PRO A 239 20.10 -4.48 1.29
CA PRO A 239 20.05 -5.77 1.97
C PRO A 239 21.43 -6.41 2.20
N TRP A 240 22.40 -6.16 1.32
CA TRP A 240 23.76 -6.66 1.47
C TRP A 240 24.49 -5.92 2.59
N HIS A 241 24.34 -4.60 2.66
CA HIS A 241 24.93 -3.80 3.72
C HIS A 241 24.28 -4.11 5.08
N ALA A 242 22.96 -4.32 5.11
CA ALA A 242 22.25 -4.75 6.30
C ALA A 242 22.72 -6.13 6.77
N ALA A 243 22.87 -7.10 5.86
CA ALA A 243 23.39 -8.40 6.22
C ALA A 243 24.83 -8.34 6.75
N ALA A 244 25.69 -7.51 6.16
CA ALA A 244 27.05 -7.31 6.67
C ALA A 244 27.07 -6.69 8.08
N ALA A 245 26.21 -5.70 8.34
CA ALA A 245 26.10 -5.03 9.64
C ALA A 245 25.54 -5.95 10.74
N LEU A 246 24.57 -6.79 10.39
CA LEU A 246 23.85 -7.66 11.33
C LEU A 246 24.43 -9.09 11.40
N GLY A 247 25.53 -9.36 10.69
CA GLY A 247 26.17 -10.70 10.67
C GLY A 247 25.36 -11.79 9.94
N ALA A 248 24.49 -11.40 9.01
CA ALA A 248 23.70 -12.31 8.18
C ALA A 248 24.34 -12.55 6.80
N GLN A 249 23.68 -13.35 5.96
CA GLN A 249 24.09 -13.66 4.59
C GLN A 249 23.00 -13.31 3.58
N VAL A 250 23.37 -13.08 2.32
CA VAL A 250 22.44 -12.81 1.21
C VAL A 250 22.83 -13.58 -0.05
N THR A 251 21.82 -14.00 -0.82
CA THR A 251 22.04 -14.52 -2.17
C THR A 251 22.31 -13.35 -3.12
N ALA A 252 23.48 -13.34 -3.76
CA ALA A 252 23.87 -12.35 -4.75
C ALA A 252 24.28 -13.02 -6.07
N PRO A 253 24.09 -12.36 -7.24
CA PRO A 253 24.60 -12.87 -8.50
C PRO A 253 26.10 -13.18 -8.41
N LYS A 254 26.52 -14.36 -8.88
CA LYS A 254 27.89 -14.88 -8.74
C LYS A 254 28.96 -13.91 -9.26
N GLN A 255 28.62 -13.13 -10.27
CA GLN A 255 29.45 -12.08 -10.87
C GLN A 255 29.88 -11.00 -9.86
N TYR A 256 29.10 -10.78 -8.80
CA TYR A 256 29.36 -9.74 -7.80
C TYR A 256 30.03 -10.25 -6.53
N TRP A 257 30.30 -11.54 -6.38
CA TRP A 257 30.84 -12.07 -5.12
C TRP A 257 32.19 -11.48 -4.71
N ARG A 258 33.01 -11.07 -5.68
CA ARG A 258 34.28 -10.39 -5.42
C ARG A 258 34.13 -8.94 -4.94
N SER A 259 32.91 -8.40 -4.84
CA SER A 259 32.66 -7.06 -4.27
C SER A 259 32.61 -7.07 -2.74
N GLN A 260 32.70 -8.23 -2.09
CA GLN A 260 32.67 -8.33 -0.63
C GLN A 260 33.86 -7.55 -0.02
N PRO A 261 33.61 -6.59 0.90
CA PRO A 261 34.69 -5.86 1.56
C PRO A 261 35.60 -6.79 2.39
N HIS A 262 36.89 -6.45 2.49
CA HIS A 262 37.90 -7.30 3.13
C HIS A 262 37.58 -7.67 4.59
N MET A 263 36.94 -6.76 5.32
CA MET A 263 36.58 -6.96 6.73
C MET A 263 35.30 -7.77 6.93
N VAL A 264 34.50 -7.95 5.88
CA VAL A 264 33.28 -8.77 5.92
C VAL A 264 33.65 -10.18 5.47
N LYS A 265 33.21 -11.20 6.20
CA LYS A 265 33.44 -12.61 5.85
C LYS A 265 32.10 -13.30 5.58
N ASN A 266 32.08 -14.20 4.59
CA ASN A 266 30.92 -15.04 4.26
C ASN A 266 29.61 -14.27 4.00
N LEU A 267 29.64 -13.12 3.32
CA LEU A 267 28.43 -12.31 3.09
C LEU A 267 27.49 -12.97 2.06
N PHE A 268 28.07 -13.51 0.99
CA PHE A 268 27.31 -14.08 -0.12
C PHE A 268 27.19 -15.60 0.03
N SER A 269 25.98 -16.13 -0.17
CA SER A 269 25.71 -17.57 -0.11
C SER A 269 25.11 -18.10 -1.41
N ASP A 270 25.29 -19.41 -1.63
CA ASP A 270 24.77 -20.19 -2.77
C ASP A 270 23.33 -20.68 -2.57
N ARG A 271 22.66 -20.32 -1.47
CA ARG A 271 21.29 -20.75 -1.19
C ARG A 271 20.26 -20.07 -2.09
#